data_AF-A0A3G6RNM2-F1
#
_entry.id   AF-A0A3G6RNM2-F1
#
_cell.length_a   1.000
_cell.length_b   1.000
_cell.length_c   1.000
_cell.angle_alpha   90.00
_cell.angle_beta   90.00
_cell.angle_gamma   90.00
#
_symmetry.space_group_name_H-M   'P 1'
#
loop_
_entity.id
_entity.type
_entity.pdbx_description
1 polymer ?
#
loop_
_entity_poly.entity_id
_entity_poly.type
_entity_poly.pdbx_seq_one_letter_code
_entity_poly.pdbx_strand_id
1 'polypeptide(L)'
;MIRFKKILNQKVMIKKMIILIAYSLLVACNQKEKSDRAEVIAITDSSKIKKDEAVIILNNVQSWVKKGVTKELSSTKVNNEINPLMNKYQNLLRKMNKRDSSEVQNYRIKLINELIDLQIQQNKR
;
A
#
# COMPACT_ATOMS: atom_id res chain seq x y z
N MET A 1 -46.00 -25.35 2.43
CA MET A 1 -46.17 -24.15 3.31
C MET A 1 -44.82 -23.57 3.80
N ILE A 2 -43.79 -23.47 2.95
CA ILE A 2 -42.42 -23.03 3.37
C ILE A 2 -41.97 -21.76 2.63
N ARG A 3 -42.53 -21.46 1.45
CA ARG A 3 -42.13 -20.31 0.62
C ARG A 3 -42.57 -18.93 1.16
N PHE A 4 -43.67 -18.84 1.91
CA PHE A 4 -44.18 -17.55 2.39
C PHE A 4 -43.42 -16.95 3.58
N LYS A 5 -42.78 -17.79 4.42
CA LYS A 5 -42.02 -17.30 5.59
C LYS A 5 -40.75 -16.53 5.24
N LYS A 6 -40.14 -16.80 4.07
CA LYS A 6 -38.87 -16.17 3.67
C LYS A 6 -39.04 -14.70 3.26
N ILE A 7 -40.18 -14.34 2.67
CA ILE A 7 -40.41 -12.98 2.12
C ILE A 7 -40.70 -11.97 3.24
N LEU A 8 -41.33 -12.40 4.34
CA LEU A 8 -41.69 -11.50 5.44
C LEU A 8 -40.46 -11.05 6.24
N ASN A 9 -39.49 -11.95 6.45
CA ASN A 9 -38.26 -11.64 7.21
C ASN A 9 -37.28 -10.75 6.45
N GLN A 10 -37.38 -10.66 5.13
CA GLN A 10 -36.47 -9.84 4.32
C GLN A 10 -36.83 -8.34 4.35
N LYS A 11 -38.09 -7.99 4.60
CA LYS A 11 -38.56 -6.60 4.65
C LYS A 11 -38.30 -5.90 5.99
N VAL A 12 -38.13 -6.65 7.09
CA VAL A 12 -37.91 -6.09 8.43
C VAL A 12 -36.45 -5.67 8.64
N MET A 13 -35.50 -6.32 7.97
CA MET A 13 -34.07 -6.08 8.18
C MET A 13 -33.55 -4.81 7.47
N ILE A 14 -34.23 -4.34 6.41
CA ILE A 14 -33.81 -3.17 5.64
C ILE A 14 -34.17 -1.85 6.34
N LYS A 15 -35.26 -1.82 7.15
CA LYS A 15 -35.69 -0.60 7.85
C LYS A 15 -34.81 -0.21 9.05
N LYS A 16 -34.04 -1.15 9.62
CA LYS A 16 -33.16 -0.86 10.77
C LYS A 16 -31.77 -0.34 10.37
N MET A 17 -31.41 -0.40 9.08
CA MET A 17 -30.08 0.03 8.61
C MET A 17 -30.00 1.54 8.28
N ILE A 18 -31.12 2.25 8.24
CA ILE A 18 -31.18 3.68 7.82
C ILE A 18 -31.02 4.65 9.02
N ILE A 19 -31.13 4.18 10.26
CA ILE A 19 -31.14 5.06 11.46
C ILE A 19 -29.73 5.33 12.02
N LEU A 20 -28.68 4.67 11.52
CA LEU A 20 -27.33 4.74 12.10
C LEU A 20 -26.36 5.75 11.44
N ILE A 21 -26.82 6.55 10.48
CA ILE A 21 -25.95 7.45 9.68
C ILE A 21 -26.00 8.92 10.17
N ALA A 22 -26.81 9.26 11.17
CA ALA A 22 -27.07 10.66 11.56
C ALA A 22 -26.25 11.21 12.75
N TYR A 23 -25.25 10.49 13.29
CA TYR A 23 -24.61 10.85 14.57
C TYR A 23 -23.09 11.18 14.54
N SER A 24 -22.46 11.29 13.37
CA SER A 24 -21.00 11.54 13.29
C SER A 24 -20.57 12.99 13.03
N LEU A 25 -21.47 13.98 13.16
CA LEU A 25 -21.18 15.39 12.84
C LEU A 25 -20.66 16.27 14.01
N LEU A 26 -20.17 15.70 15.12
CA LEU A 26 -19.80 16.51 16.30
C LEU A 26 -18.41 16.23 16.90
N VAL A 27 -17.37 15.97 16.09
CA VAL A 27 -15.98 16.12 16.58
C VAL A 27 -15.05 16.60 15.46
N ALA A 28 -14.82 17.91 15.36
CA ALA A 28 -13.52 18.47 14.92
C ALA A 28 -13.51 20.01 14.99
N CYS A 29 -13.32 20.57 16.18
CA CYS A 29 -12.63 21.85 16.35
C CYS A 29 -12.12 21.94 17.80
N ASN A 30 -10.97 21.31 18.06
CA ASN A 30 -10.16 21.68 19.22
C ASN A 30 -8.89 22.35 18.69
N GLN A 31 -8.83 23.66 18.90
CA GLN A 31 -7.65 24.49 18.74
C GLN A 31 -6.45 23.85 19.43
N LYS A 32 -5.36 23.71 18.67
CA LYS A 32 -4.01 23.78 19.22
C LYS A 32 -3.25 24.80 18.41
N GLU A 33 -3.15 26.01 18.95
CA GLU A 33 -2.03 26.89 18.67
C GLU A 33 -0.74 26.16 19.02
N LYS A 34 0.08 25.84 18.03
CA LYS A 34 1.50 25.55 18.22
C LYS A 34 2.29 26.08 17.02
N SER A 35 2.86 27.26 17.24
CA SER A 35 4.22 27.66 16.84
C SER A 35 4.71 27.11 15.49
N ASP A 36 4.28 27.76 14.42
CA ASP A 36 4.85 27.59 13.08
C ASP A 36 6.25 28.21 13.02
N ARG A 37 7.30 27.38 12.85
CA ARG A 37 8.44 27.60 11.92
C ARG A 37 9.68 26.73 12.17
N ALA A 38 9.76 25.93 13.24
CA ALA A 38 10.94 25.07 13.47
C ALA A 38 10.79 23.62 12.96
N GLU A 39 9.57 23.12 12.73
CA GLU A 39 9.32 21.69 12.49
C GLU A 39 9.38 21.27 11.00
N VAL A 40 9.26 22.22 10.07
CA VAL A 40 9.16 21.94 8.61
C VAL A 40 10.51 21.51 7.99
N ILE A 41 11.63 21.92 8.58
CA ILE A 41 12.97 21.65 8.01
C ILE A 41 13.41 20.21 8.31
N ALA A 42 13.16 19.70 9.52
CA ALA A 42 13.56 18.34 9.91
C ALA A 42 12.72 17.23 9.23
N ILE A 43 11.44 17.50 8.94
CA ILE A 43 10.53 16.52 8.31
C ILE A 43 10.92 16.27 6.85
N THR A 44 11.34 17.32 6.13
CA THR A 44 11.72 17.22 4.72
C THR A 44 12.97 16.38 4.51
N ASP A 45 14.01 16.58 5.34
CA ASP A 45 15.27 15.84 5.23
C ASP A 45 15.07 14.35 5.58
N SER A 46 14.24 14.07 6.59
CA SER A 46 13.87 12.72 6.97
C SER A 46 13.06 11.99 5.88
N SER A 47 12.22 12.69 5.13
CA SER A 47 11.41 12.09 4.05
C SER A 47 12.27 11.70 2.86
N LYS A 48 13.25 12.53 2.48
CA LYS A 48 14.22 12.23 1.43
C LYS A 48 15.04 10.97 1.73
N ILE A 49 15.58 10.86 2.94
CA ILE A 49 16.33 9.66 3.36
C ILE A 49 15.48 8.39 3.25
N LYS A 50 14.22 8.44 3.70
CA LYS A 50 13.29 7.30 3.60
C LYS A 50 12.97 6.94 2.15
N LYS A 51 12.82 7.95 1.28
CA LYS A 51 12.60 7.75 -0.15
C LYS A 51 13.77 6.99 -0.77
N ASP A 52 15.00 7.42 -0.50
CA ASP A 52 16.20 6.76 -1.04
C ASP A 52 16.31 5.32 -0.54
N GLU A 53 16.05 5.09 0.76
CA GLU A 53 16.01 3.74 1.33
C GLU A 53 14.94 2.85 0.68
N ALA A 54 13.75 3.40 0.42
CA ALA A 54 12.68 2.66 -0.24
C ALA A 54 13.04 2.31 -1.71
N VAL A 55 13.71 3.20 -2.42
CA VAL A 55 14.22 2.94 -3.79
C VAL A 55 15.24 1.81 -3.76
N ILE A 56 16.17 1.81 -2.81
CA ILE A 56 17.15 0.72 -2.63
C ILE A 56 16.45 -0.61 -2.38
N ILE A 57 15.44 -0.62 -1.50
CA ILE A 57 14.65 -1.83 -1.24
C ILE A 57 13.97 -2.33 -2.51
N LEU A 58 13.34 -1.44 -3.29
CA LEU A 58 12.67 -1.81 -4.53
C LEU A 58 13.63 -2.40 -5.57
N ASN A 59 14.84 -1.85 -5.69
CA ASN A 59 15.88 -2.40 -6.58
C ASN A 59 16.32 -3.81 -6.13
N ASN A 60 16.48 -4.01 -4.83
CA ASN A 60 16.82 -5.34 -4.28
C ASN A 60 15.69 -6.34 -4.54
N VAL A 61 14.43 -5.95 -4.33
CA VAL A 61 13.27 -6.78 -4.64
C VAL A 61 13.23 -7.12 -6.12
N GLN A 62 13.42 -6.15 -7.01
CA GLN A 62 13.45 -6.39 -8.45
C GLN A 62 14.54 -7.38 -8.85
N SER A 63 15.74 -7.28 -8.26
CA SER A 63 16.82 -8.24 -8.47
C SER A 63 16.42 -9.67 -8.08
N TRP A 64 15.75 -9.85 -6.93
CA TRP A 64 15.25 -11.15 -6.51
C TRP A 64 14.13 -11.68 -7.41
N VAL A 65 13.15 -10.84 -7.78
CA VAL A 65 12.06 -11.26 -8.67
C VAL A 65 12.61 -11.65 -10.04
N LYS A 66 13.58 -10.90 -10.57
CA LYS A 66 14.24 -11.23 -11.84
C LYS A 66 14.80 -12.66 -11.82
N LYS A 67 15.51 -13.04 -10.76
CA LYS A 67 16.02 -14.41 -10.58
C LYS A 67 14.92 -15.47 -10.49
N GLY A 68 13.76 -15.11 -9.97
CA GLY A 68 12.57 -15.98 -9.97
C GLY A 68 11.99 -16.16 -11.38
N VAL A 69 11.84 -15.06 -12.12
CA VAL A 69 11.30 -15.05 -13.49
C VAL A 69 12.21 -15.82 -14.44
N THR A 70 13.54 -15.65 -14.33
CA THR A 70 14.54 -16.38 -15.12
C THR A 70 14.74 -17.84 -14.67
N LYS A 71 14.01 -18.29 -13.64
CA LYS A 71 14.12 -19.64 -13.05
C LYS A 71 15.50 -19.95 -12.46
N GLU A 72 16.33 -18.94 -12.18
CA GLU A 72 17.61 -19.10 -11.47
C GLU A 72 17.42 -19.52 -10.01
N LEU A 73 16.31 -19.08 -9.39
CA LEU A 73 15.95 -19.40 -8.01
C LEU A 73 14.50 -19.85 -7.92
N SER A 74 14.20 -20.71 -6.93
CA SER A 74 12.83 -21.13 -6.66
C SER A 74 11.99 -19.97 -6.11
N SER A 75 10.70 -19.98 -6.42
CA SER A 75 9.74 -18.99 -5.91
C SER A 75 9.75 -18.92 -4.39
N THR A 76 9.92 -20.05 -3.70
CA THR A 76 10.01 -20.10 -2.23
C THR A 76 11.20 -19.30 -1.72
N LYS A 77 12.39 -19.48 -2.31
CA LYS A 77 13.59 -18.75 -1.90
C LYS A 77 13.46 -17.27 -2.21
N VAL A 78 12.95 -16.93 -3.39
CA VAL A 78 12.68 -15.54 -3.78
C VAL A 78 11.73 -14.86 -2.79
N ASN A 79 10.63 -15.51 -2.42
CA ASN A 79 9.66 -14.97 -1.47
C ASN A 79 10.24 -14.78 -0.07
N ASN A 80 11.08 -15.71 0.40
CA ASN A 80 11.73 -15.60 1.71
C ASN A 80 12.62 -14.35 1.83
N GLU A 81 13.26 -13.93 0.74
CA GLU A 81 14.08 -12.73 0.69
C GLU A 81 13.25 -11.45 0.50
N ILE A 82 12.21 -11.50 -0.35
CA ILE A 82 11.40 -10.32 -0.69
C ILE A 82 10.46 -9.91 0.46
N ASN A 83 9.83 -10.86 1.13
CA ASN A 83 8.83 -10.56 2.17
C ASN A 83 9.33 -9.61 3.27
N PRO A 84 10.50 -9.85 3.92
CA PRO A 84 11.00 -8.92 4.92
C PRO A 84 11.35 -7.55 4.34
N LEU A 85 11.85 -7.49 3.11
CA LEU A 85 12.14 -6.24 2.41
C LEU A 85 10.86 -5.43 2.15
N MET A 86 9.80 -6.09 1.69
CA MET A 86 8.51 -5.44 1.43
C MET A 86 7.85 -4.93 2.71
N ASN A 87 8.04 -5.61 3.84
CA ASN A 87 7.58 -5.12 5.14
C ASN A 87 8.31 -3.82 5.54
N LYS A 88 9.64 -3.76 5.35
CA LYS A 88 10.43 -2.53 5.59
C LYS A 88 9.98 -1.40 4.67
N TYR A 89 9.79 -1.69 3.39
CA TYR A 89 9.27 -0.74 2.40
C TYR A 89 7.92 -0.14 2.82
N GLN A 90 6.96 -0.97 3.25
CA GLN A 90 5.66 -0.48 3.73
C GLN A 90 5.79 0.45 4.93
N ASN A 91 6.70 0.15 5.86
CA ASN A 91 6.96 1.00 7.01
C ASN A 91 7.58 2.35 6.63
N LEU A 92 8.46 2.38 5.62
CA LEU A 92 9.02 3.62 5.10
C LEU A 92 7.94 4.49 4.46
N LEU A 93 7.08 3.90 3.62
CA LEU A 93 5.99 4.63 2.95
C LEU A 93 5.05 5.33 3.94
N ARG A 94 4.70 4.67 5.05
CA ARG A 94 3.85 5.26 6.10
C ARG A 94 4.44 6.49 6.76
N LYS A 95 5.77 6.66 6.69
CA LYS A 95 6.53 7.74 7.33
C LYS A 95 6.99 8.81 6.33
N MET A 96 6.66 8.66 5.05
CA MET A 96 6.94 9.64 4.00
C MET A 96 5.78 10.62 3.87
N ASN A 97 6.09 11.81 3.36
CA ASN A 97 5.04 12.72 2.90
C ASN A 97 4.34 12.16 1.64
N LYS A 98 3.19 12.74 1.28
CA LYS A 98 2.37 12.28 0.14
C LYS A 98 3.10 12.37 -1.20
N ARG A 99 3.92 13.40 -1.40
CA ARG A 99 4.66 13.61 -2.65
C ARG A 99 5.69 12.51 -2.84
N ASP A 100 6.58 12.32 -1.87
CA ASP A 100 7.66 11.34 -1.94
C ASP A 100 7.11 9.91 -2.03
N SER A 101 6.09 9.59 -1.24
CA SER A 101 5.44 8.27 -1.33
C SER A 101 4.82 8.03 -2.71
N SER A 102 4.23 9.05 -3.35
CA SER A 102 3.71 8.94 -4.72
C SER A 102 4.83 8.72 -5.74
N GLU A 103 5.94 9.46 -5.62
CA GLU A 103 7.11 9.29 -6.48
C GLU A 103 7.71 7.87 -6.37
N VAL A 104 7.81 7.33 -5.14
CA VAL A 104 8.28 5.96 -4.90
C VAL A 104 7.31 4.91 -5.46
N GLN A 105 6.00 5.10 -5.35
CA GLN A 105 5.03 4.17 -5.93
C GLN A 105 5.06 4.18 -7.46
N ASN A 106 5.23 5.35 -8.07
CA ASN A 106 5.42 5.46 -9.51
C ASN A 106 6.67 4.73 -9.98
N TYR A 107 7.77 4.85 -9.22
CA TYR A 107 8.97 4.08 -9.48
C TYR A 107 8.72 2.57 -9.38
N ARG A 108 8.01 2.11 -8.34
CA ARG A 108 7.62 0.70 -8.21
C ARG A 108 6.82 0.19 -9.40
N ILE A 109 5.87 0.97 -9.93
CA ILE A 109 5.08 0.61 -11.12
C ILE A 109 5.99 0.42 -12.33
N LYS A 110 6.99 1.31 -12.52
CA LYS A 110 7.98 1.17 -13.59
C LYS A 110 8.71 -0.18 -13.50
N LEU A 111 9.19 -0.56 -12.32
CA LEU A 111 9.90 -1.83 -12.13
C LEU A 111 8.99 -3.06 -12.37
N ILE A 112 7.71 -2.96 -12.02
CA ILE A 112 6.73 -4.02 -12.31
C ILE A 112 6.56 -4.20 -13.82
N ASN A 113 6.45 -3.10 -14.58
CA ASN A 113 6.34 -3.18 -16.03
C ASN A 113 7.57 -3.86 -16.65
N GLU A 114 8.78 -3.51 -16.20
CA GLU A 114 10.01 -4.16 -16.64
C GLU A 114 10.03 -5.68 -16.36
N LEU A 115 9.48 -6.10 -15.21
CA LEU A 115 9.37 -7.52 -14.86
C LEU A 115 8.31 -8.26 -15.68
N ILE A 116 7.20 -7.60 -16.01
CA ILE A 116 6.16 -8.15 -16.90
C ILE A 116 6.75 -8.39 -18.29
N ASP A 117 7.47 -7.39 -18.84
CA ASP A 117 8.12 -7.50 -20.14
C ASP A 117 9.12 -8.66 -20.16
N LEU A 118 9.92 -8.79 -19.09
CA LEU A 118 10.85 -9.91 -18.93
C LEU A 118 10.12 -11.27 -18.91
N GLN A 119 9.01 -11.37 -18.18
CA GLN A 119 8.24 -12.62 -18.11
C GLN A 119 7.63 -13.00 -19.46
N ILE A 120 7.15 -12.02 -20.23
CA ILE A 120 6.65 -12.24 -21.60
C ILE A 120 7.78 -12.74 -22.51
N GLN A 121 8.98 -12.14 -22.42
CA GLN A 121 10.13 -12.57 -23.21
C GLN A 121 10.54 -14.01 -22.86
N GLN A 122 10.53 -14.37 -21.57
CA GLN A 122 10.88 -15.70 -21.12
C GLN A 122 9.87 -16.78 -21.57
N ASN A 123 8.58 -16.44 -21.66
CA ASN A 123 7.53 -17.37 -22.11
C ASN A 123 7.48 -17.58 -23.63
N LYS A 124 8.12 -16.69 -24.41
CA LYS A 124 8.24 -16.82 -25.87
C LYS A 124 9.44 -17.67 -26.30
N ARG A 125 10.34 -18.00 -25.37
CA ARG A 125 11.47 -18.92 -25.58
C ARG A 125 11.04 -20.34 -25.24
#